data_AF-A0A1M7TCZ3-F1
#
_entry.id   AF-A0A1M7TCZ3-F1
#
_cell.length_a   1.000
_cell.length_b   1.000
_cell.length_c   1.000
_cell.angle_alpha   90.00
_cell.angle_beta   90.00
_cell.angle_gamma   90.00
#
_symmetry.space_group_name_H-M   'P 1'
#
loop_
_entity.id
_entity.type
_entity.pdbx_description
1 polymer ?
#
loop_
_entity_poly.entity_id
_entity_poly.type
_entity_poly.pdbx_seq_one_letter_code
_entity_poly.pdbx_strand_id
1 'polypeptide(L)'
;MADINVQIKQRNGEIWDNLYPKTKAENVTESAAKRFVSDTEKASWNGKQTALGFTPENASKKGTANGYPELDASGKVPASQLPSYVDDVLEYANQAAFPSSGETGKIYIAIDTNKTYRWGGTGYVEISASLALGETSSTAYRGDRGKTAYDHSQSAHAPANAQKNSDITKAEIEAKLTGVISSHSHASGTPSAHGATHITGGADVIPGAAAGGNAGLMSGVDKSKLDGLPSITVNVTEPESPSSGDLWYAII
;
A
#
# COMPACT_ATOMS: atom_id res chain seq x y z
N MET A 1 119.18 -3.03 54.65
CA MET A 1 119.58 -3.84 53.47
C MET A 1 118.80 -3.28 52.29
N ALA A 2 119.48 -2.93 51.20
CA ALA A 2 118.82 -2.36 50.02
C ALA A 2 118.05 -3.45 49.26
N ASP A 3 116.86 -3.12 48.78
CA ASP A 3 116.02 -4.07 48.02
C ASP A 3 116.71 -4.46 46.71
N ILE A 4 116.98 -5.76 46.54
CA ILE A 4 117.54 -6.31 45.29
C ILE A 4 116.38 -6.49 44.31
N ASN A 5 116.36 -5.71 43.25
CA ASN A 5 115.33 -5.79 42.22
C ASN A 5 115.61 -7.01 41.30
N VAL A 6 114.91 -8.12 41.52
CA VAL A 6 115.06 -9.35 40.72
C VAL A 6 114.16 -9.27 39.48
N GLN A 7 114.76 -9.15 38.30
CA GLN A 7 114.04 -9.20 37.02
C GLN A 7 114.07 -10.62 36.45
N ILE A 8 112.89 -11.20 36.20
CA ILE A 8 112.78 -12.46 35.46
C ILE A 8 112.81 -12.14 33.97
N LYS A 9 113.75 -12.75 33.25
CA LYS A 9 113.89 -12.57 31.80
C LYS A 9 113.76 -13.91 31.09
N GLN A 10 113.16 -13.91 29.91
CA GLN A 10 113.16 -15.05 28.99
C GLN A 10 114.03 -14.74 27.77
N ARG A 11 114.73 -15.74 27.25
CA ARG A 11 115.57 -15.58 26.05
C ARG A 11 114.71 -15.84 24.82
N ASN A 12 114.58 -14.85 23.94
CA ASN A 12 113.84 -14.98 22.68
C ASN A 12 114.81 -14.88 21.50
N GLY A 13 115.60 -15.94 21.31
CA GLY A 13 116.71 -15.94 20.34
C GLY A 13 117.92 -15.18 20.86
N GLU A 14 118.26 -14.05 20.23
CA GLU A 14 119.51 -13.31 20.48
C GLU A 14 119.42 -12.28 21.62
N ILE A 15 118.21 -11.92 22.05
CA ILE A 15 117.99 -10.90 23.10
C ILE A 15 117.19 -11.45 24.29
N TRP A 16 117.40 -10.81 25.45
CA TRP A 16 116.70 -11.10 26.69
C TRP A 16 115.49 -10.18 26.82
N ASP A 17 114.29 -10.74 26.72
CA ASP A 17 113.04 -10.04 26.98
C ASP A 17 112.71 -10.10 28.48
N ASN A 18 112.29 -8.97 29.04
CA ASN A 18 111.74 -8.95 30.39
C ASN A 18 110.41 -9.72 30.41
N LEU A 19 110.33 -10.75 31.24
CA LEU A 19 109.13 -11.56 31.40
C LEU A 19 108.27 -10.95 32.50
N TYR A 20 107.17 -10.32 32.10
CA TYR A 20 106.12 -9.90 33.02
C TYR A 20 105.20 -11.10 33.25
N PRO A 21 105.19 -11.76 34.43
CA PRO A 21 104.25 -12.83 34.68
C PRO A 21 102.83 -12.26 34.55
N LYS A 22 102.09 -12.72 33.55
CA LYS A 22 100.69 -12.31 33.38
C LYS A 22 99.96 -12.69 34.67
N THR A 23 99.40 -11.71 35.37
CA THR A 23 98.51 -11.95 36.51
C THR A 23 97.42 -12.90 36.07
N LYS A 24 97.27 -14.05 36.75
CA LYS A 24 96.14 -14.95 36.51
C LYS A 24 94.85 -14.17 36.75
N ALA A 25 93.81 -14.43 35.94
CA ALA A 25 92.53 -13.72 36.04
C ALA A 25 91.91 -13.84 37.45
N GLU A 26 92.11 -14.98 38.13
CA GLU A 26 91.69 -15.22 39.52
C GLU A 26 92.31 -14.27 40.55
N ASN A 27 93.46 -13.65 40.24
CA ASN A 27 94.15 -12.69 41.11
C ASN A 27 93.84 -11.22 40.74
N VAL A 28 92.96 -10.99 39.75
CA VAL A 28 92.48 -9.66 39.40
C VAL A 28 91.30 -9.33 40.31
N THR A 29 91.56 -8.56 41.37
CA THR A 29 90.48 -8.05 42.24
C THR A 29 89.93 -6.76 41.63
N GLU A 30 88.66 -6.78 41.21
CA GLU A 30 87.99 -5.56 40.75
C GLU A 30 87.85 -4.56 41.91
N SER A 31 88.36 -3.35 41.71
CA SER A 31 88.16 -2.23 42.63
C SER A 31 87.83 -0.97 41.85
N ALA A 32 87.45 0.11 42.55
CA ALA A 32 87.19 1.41 41.90
C ALA A 32 88.36 1.91 41.05
N ALA A 33 89.61 1.56 41.41
CA ALA A 33 90.82 1.95 40.69
C ALA A 33 91.34 0.89 39.70
N LYS A 34 90.78 -0.33 39.70
CA LYS A 34 91.24 -1.46 38.86
C LYS A 34 90.05 -2.25 38.35
N ARG A 35 89.37 -1.71 37.34
CA ARG A 35 88.19 -2.31 36.69
C ARG A 35 88.28 -2.09 35.19
N PHE A 36 87.89 -3.09 34.40
CA PHE A 36 87.94 -3.02 32.94
C PHE A 36 86.87 -2.11 32.34
N VAL A 37 85.83 -1.80 33.11
CA VAL A 37 84.74 -0.87 32.76
C VAL A 37 84.46 0.01 33.98
N SER A 38 84.43 1.33 33.78
CA SER A 38 84.11 2.31 34.82
C SER A 38 82.63 2.31 35.20
N ASP A 39 82.30 2.85 36.38
CA ASP A 39 80.90 3.03 36.78
C ASP A 39 80.16 4.01 35.85
N THR A 40 80.89 4.98 35.30
CA THR A 40 80.36 5.95 34.31
C THR A 40 79.98 5.27 33.00
N GLU A 41 80.80 4.34 32.50
CA GLU A 41 80.48 3.58 31.28
C GLU A 41 79.28 2.64 31.50
N LYS A 42 79.23 1.96 32.66
CA LYS A 42 78.08 1.13 33.05
C LYS A 42 76.79 1.95 33.14
N ALA A 43 76.84 3.08 33.83
CA ALA A 43 75.69 3.99 33.94
C ALA A 43 75.25 4.51 32.56
N SER A 44 76.22 4.84 31.69
CA SER A 44 75.94 5.31 30.33
C SER A 44 75.28 4.24 29.48
N TRP A 45 75.73 2.98 29.55
CA TRP A 45 75.11 1.86 28.83
C TRP A 45 73.70 1.56 29.34
N ASN A 46 73.49 1.55 30.66
CA ASN A 46 72.15 1.38 31.24
C ASN A 46 71.20 2.53 30.84
N GLY A 47 71.72 3.76 30.72
CA GLY A 47 70.94 4.92 30.27
C GLY A 47 70.54 4.90 28.79
N LYS A 48 71.25 4.15 27.93
CA LYS A 48 70.91 4.04 26.50
C LYS A 48 69.57 3.35 26.25
N GLN A 49 69.13 2.45 27.13
CA GLN A 49 67.83 1.80 27.01
C GLN A 49 66.67 2.81 27.02
N THR A 50 66.74 3.80 27.92
CA THR A 50 65.77 4.89 28.01
C THR A 50 65.86 5.85 26.82
N ALA A 51 67.08 6.15 26.35
CA ALA A 51 67.30 7.09 25.23
C ALA A 51 66.74 6.60 23.89
N LEU A 52 66.64 5.28 23.70
CA LEU A 52 66.05 4.68 22.48
C LEU A 52 64.51 4.71 22.49
N GLY A 53 63.87 5.29 23.51
CA GLY A 53 62.41 5.30 23.64
C GLY A 53 61.81 3.92 23.88
N PHE A 54 62.65 2.92 24.20
CA PHE A 54 62.21 1.56 24.45
C PHE A 54 61.68 1.46 25.87
N THR A 55 60.36 1.48 26.01
CA THR A 55 59.69 1.03 27.24
C THR A 55 59.41 -0.46 27.07
N PRO A 56 60.05 -1.35 27.85
CA PRO A 56 59.76 -2.78 27.79
C PRO A 56 58.26 -3.02 27.99
N GLU A 57 57.70 -3.95 27.22
CA GLU A 57 56.33 -4.39 27.41
C GLU A 57 56.13 -4.84 28.87
N ASN A 58 55.10 -4.32 29.53
CA ASN A 58 54.68 -4.84 30.82
C ASN A 58 53.64 -5.92 30.60
N ALA A 59 54.09 -7.18 30.50
CA ALA A 59 53.23 -8.34 30.23
C ALA A 59 52.06 -8.46 31.22
N SER A 60 52.22 -8.00 32.47
CA SER A 60 51.14 -8.00 33.48
C SER A 60 49.99 -7.03 33.17
N LYS A 61 50.17 -6.11 32.22
CA LYS A 61 49.13 -5.19 31.74
C LYS A 61 48.53 -5.58 30.39
N LYS A 62 49.07 -6.60 29.71
CA LYS A 62 48.52 -7.10 28.44
C LYS A 62 47.30 -7.96 28.73
N GLY A 63 46.19 -7.72 28.06
CA GLY A 63 45.02 -8.57 28.23
C GLY A 63 44.15 -8.25 29.45
N THR A 64 44.60 -7.38 30.35
CA THR A 64 43.97 -7.14 31.66
C THR A 64 43.12 -5.87 31.70
N ALA A 65 42.12 -5.81 32.58
CA ALA A 65 41.38 -4.59 32.87
C ALA A 65 42.33 -3.43 33.29
N ASN A 66 42.05 -2.21 32.83
CA ASN A 66 42.91 -1.02 32.99
C ASN A 66 44.31 -1.15 32.36
N GLY A 67 44.53 -2.15 31.49
CA GLY A 67 45.75 -2.37 30.73
C GLY A 67 45.61 -1.94 29.27
N TYR A 68 46.29 -2.66 28.38
CA TYR A 68 46.17 -2.49 26.93
C TYR A 68 45.69 -3.79 26.26
N PRO A 69 45.01 -3.69 25.09
CA PRO A 69 44.53 -4.85 24.37
C PRO A 69 45.68 -5.75 23.91
N GLU A 70 45.41 -7.05 23.84
CA GLU A 70 46.30 -7.98 23.15
C GLU A 70 45.90 -8.14 21.69
N LEU A 71 46.80 -8.72 20.90
CA LEU A 71 46.51 -9.13 19.54
C LEU A 71 46.48 -10.66 19.46
N ASP A 72 45.54 -11.20 18.70
CA ASP A 72 45.45 -12.61 18.35
C ASP A 72 46.51 -13.02 17.31
N ALA A 73 46.48 -14.29 16.89
CA ALA A 73 47.41 -14.83 15.89
C ALA A 73 47.35 -14.11 14.52
N SER A 74 46.27 -13.36 14.26
CA SER A 74 46.07 -12.57 13.04
C SER A 74 46.40 -11.09 13.22
N GLY A 75 46.90 -10.68 14.39
CA GLY A 75 47.21 -9.28 14.68
C GLY A 75 45.98 -8.42 14.97
N LYS A 76 44.87 -9.00 15.46
CA LYS A 76 43.62 -8.30 15.78
C LYS A 76 43.31 -8.36 17.27
N VAL A 77 42.60 -7.35 17.78
CA VAL A 77 42.12 -7.37 19.17
C VAL A 77 41.02 -8.45 19.30
N PRO A 78 41.16 -9.44 20.19
CA PRO A 78 40.13 -10.45 20.41
C PRO A 78 38.79 -9.83 20.82
N ALA A 79 37.68 -10.39 20.34
CA ALA A 79 36.32 -9.90 20.65
C ALA A 79 36.01 -9.89 22.16
N SER A 80 36.66 -10.76 22.94
CA SER A 80 36.55 -10.79 24.41
C SER A 80 37.04 -9.52 25.10
N GLN A 81 37.86 -8.71 24.42
CA GLN A 81 38.37 -7.43 24.93
C GLN A 81 37.58 -6.23 24.39
N LEU A 82 36.62 -6.47 23.50
CA LEU A 82 35.77 -5.43 22.93
C LEU A 82 34.48 -5.32 23.74
N PRO A 83 33.94 -4.10 23.92
CA PRO A 83 32.60 -3.95 24.47
C PRO A 83 31.56 -4.67 23.59
N SER A 84 30.48 -5.17 24.18
CA SER A 84 29.51 -6.01 23.44
C SER A 84 28.75 -5.27 22.33
N TYR A 85 28.72 -3.95 22.36
CA TYR A 85 28.20 -3.05 21.32
C TYR A 85 29.22 -2.75 20.20
N VAL A 86 30.27 -3.57 20.07
CA VAL A 86 31.15 -3.64 18.88
C VAL A 86 30.83 -4.90 18.05
N ASP A 87 29.97 -5.78 18.56
CA ASP A 87 29.45 -6.95 17.87
C ASP A 87 27.93 -6.81 17.72
N ASP A 88 27.56 -5.92 16.82
CA ASP A 88 26.18 -5.43 16.68
C ASP A 88 25.26 -6.42 16.01
N VAL A 89 25.79 -7.42 15.30
CA VAL A 89 25.01 -8.37 14.49
C VAL A 89 25.43 -9.79 14.84
N LEU A 90 24.53 -10.52 15.51
CA LEU A 90 24.70 -11.92 15.86
C LEU A 90 23.83 -12.80 14.97
N GLU A 91 24.45 -13.72 14.24
CA GLU A 91 23.75 -14.65 13.34
C GLU A 91 23.61 -16.03 13.98
N TYR A 92 22.40 -16.58 13.97
CA TYR A 92 22.11 -17.92 14.49
C TYR A 92 21.35 -18.73 13.44
N ALA A 93 21.44 -20.06 13.53
CA ALA A 93 20.77 -20.96 12.60
C ALA A 93 19.25 -20.70 12.51
N ASN A 94 18.59 -20.38 13.62
CA ASN A 94 17.16 -20.06 13.71
C ASN A 94 16.86 -19.24 14.97
N GLN A 95 15.63 -18.72 15.10
CA GLN A 95 15.21 -17.91 16.27
C GLN A 95 15.25 -18.70 17.60
N ALA A 96 15.02 -20.02 17.58
CA ALA A 96 15.06 -20.85 18.79
C ALA A 96 16.48 -21.03 19.34
N ALA A 97 17.50 -20.82 18.50
CA ALA A 97 18.90 -20.83 18.90
C ALA A 97 19.37 -19.49 19.50
N PHE A 98 18.52 -18.46 19.54
CA PHE A 98 18.85 -17.21 20.20
C PHE A 98 19.02 -17.42 21.72
N PRO A 99 19.89 -16.63 22.39
CA PRO A 99 19.98 -16.63 23.84
C PRO A 99 18.61 -16.39 24.50
N SER A 100 18.31 -17.02 25.63
CA SER A 100 17.04 -16.82 26.33
C SER A 100 16.76 -15.36 26.70
N SER A 101 17.82 -14.60 26.98
CA SER A 101 17.80 -13.16 27.16
C SER A 101 18.81 -12.52 26.21
N GLY A 102 18.34 -11.62 25.35
CA GLY A 102 19.21 -10.83 24.51
C GLY A 102 19.84 -9.66 25.26
N GLU A 103 20.89 -9.09 24.69
CA GLU A 103 21.48 -7.82 25.09
C GLU A 103 20.86 -6.65 24.32
N THR A 104 20.60 -5.55 25.03
CA THR A 104 20.16 -4.27 24.45
C THR A 104 21.22 -3.74 23.47
N GLY A 105 20.78 -3.23 22.32
CA GLY A 105 21.67 -2.65 21.30
C GLY A 105 22.22 -3.65 20.29
N LYS A 106 22.02 -4.96 20.49
CA LYS A 106 22.38 -5.99 19.52
C LYS A 106 21.25 -6.29 18.54
N ILE A 107 21.64 -6.61 17.32
CA ILE A 107 20.84 -7.15 16.23
C ILE A 107 21.06 -8.66 16.15
N TYR A 108 19.98 -9.40 16.00
CA TYR A 108 19.99 -10.86 15.93
C TYR A 108 19.39 -11.27 14.59
N ILE A 109 20.07 -12.14 13.85
CA ILE A 109 19.61 -12.64 12.55
C ILE A 109 19.35 -14.14 12.67
N ALA A 110 18.15 -14.57 12.27
CA ALA A 110 17.81 -15.97 12.11
C ALA A 110 18.04 -16.36 10.64
N ILE A 111 19.07 -17.16 10.38
CA ILE A 111 19.55 -17.48 9.01
C ILE A 111 18.51 -18.27 8.21
N ASP A 112 17.80 -19.20 8.86
CA ASP A 112 16.74 -20.01 8.24
C ASP A 112 15.60 -19.18 7.61
N THR A 113 15.28 -18.04 8.21
CA THR A 113 14.17 -17.17 7.81
C THR A 113 14.63 -15.83 7.24
N ASN A 114 15.94 -15.54 7.29
CA ASN A 114 16.54 -14.24 7.00
C ASN A 114 15.86 -13.06 7.74
N LYS A 115 15.33 -13.33 8.94
CA LYS A 115 14.65 -12.34 9.76
C LYS A 115 15.61 -11.67 10.72
N THR A 116 15.41 -10.36 10.89
CA THR A 116 16.23 -9.52 11.75
C THR A 116 15.44 -9.10 12.99
N TYR A 117 16.03 -9.24 14.16
CA TYR A 117 15.43 -8.98 15.47
C TYR A 117 16.32 -8.06 16.31
N ARG A 118 15.71 -7.39 17.29
CA ARG A 118 16.38 -6.68 18.39
C ARG A 118 15.85 -7.18 19.73
N TRP A 119 16.65 -7.05 20.78
CA TRP A 119 16.16 -7.29 22.14
C TRP A 119 15.25 -6.14 22.62
N GLY A 120 13.99 -6.45 22.94
CA GLY A 120 12.98 -5.48 23.40
C GLY A 120 12.87 -5.35 24.93
N GLY A 121 13.76 -5.98 25.70
CA GLY A 121 13.75 -5.97 27.17
C GLY A 121 13.12 -7.23 27.79
N THR A 122 12.06 -7.76 27.21
CA THR A 122 11.36 -8.98 27.66
C THR A 122 11.33 -10.09 26.62
N GLY A 123 11.74 -9.81 25.39
CA GLY A 123 11.74 -10.74 24.27
C GLY A 123 12.36 -10.14 23.02
N TYR A 124 12.56 -10.99 22.01
CA TYR A 124 13.04 -10.56 20.70
C TYR A 124 11.91 -9.94 19.87
N VAL A 125 12.15 -8.76 19.32
CA VAL A 125 11.22 -8.02 18.48
C VAL A 125 11.78 -7.96 17.07
N GLU A 126 11.02 -8.45 16.09
CA GLU A 126 11.37 -8.38 14.67
C GLU A 126 11.45 -6.91 14.22
N ILE A 127 12.57 -6.50 13.62
CA ILE A 127 12.80 -5.11 13.20
C ILE A 127 12.05 -4.81 11.90
N SER A 128 12.03 -5.78 10.99
CA SER A 128 11.40 -5.68 9.68
C SER A 128 10.35 -6.78 9.54
N ALA A 129 9.30 -6.71 10.36
CA ALA A 129 8.15 -7.60 10.21
C ALA A 129 7.58 -7.47 8.80
N SER A 130 7.45 -8.60 8.11
CA SER A 130 6.80 -8.65 6.80
C SER A 130 5.37 -8.10 6.90
N LEU A 131 4.97 -7.26 5.95
CA LEU A 131 3.62 -6.69 5.90
C LEU A 131 2.60 -7.83 5.75
N ALA A 132 1.76 -8.02 6.77
CA ALA A 132 0.68 -9.01 6.72
C ALA A 132 -0.44 -8.52 5.80
N LEU A 133 -0.85 -9.35 4.84
CA LEU A 133 -1.98 -9.07 3.95
C LEU A 133 -3.28 -9.67 4.52
N GLY A 134 -4.37 -8.90 4.52
CA GLY A 134 -5.65 -9.31 5.10
C GLY A 134 -6.75 -8.26 4.99
N GLU A 135 -7.83 -8.47 5.75
CA GLU A 135 -9.02 -7.60 5.78
C GLU A 135 -9.30 -7.01 7.18
N THR A 136 -8.40 -7.22 8.15
CA THR A 136 -8.53 -6.67 9.51
C THR A 136 -7.85 -5.31 9.62
N SER A 137 -8.14 -4.56 10.68
CA SER A 137 -7.50 -3.27 10.98
C SER A 137 -5.98 -3.35 11.19
N SER A 138 -5.43 -4.55 11.42
CA SER A 138 -4.01 -4.80 11.64
C SER A 138 -3.27 -5.31 10.41
N THR A 139 -3.93 -5.40 9.25
CA THR A 139 -3.36 -5.94 8.01
C THR A 139 -3.54 -4.99 6.84
N ALA A 140 -2.62 -5.03 5.88
CA ALA A 140 -2.80 -4.31 4.62
C ALA A 140 -3.68 -5.12 3.66
N TYR A 141 -4.55 -4.45 2.91
CA TYR A 141 -5.27 -5.11 1.82
C TYR A 141 -4.30 -5.52 0.71
N ARG A 142 -4.60 -6.63 0.02
CA ARG A 142 -3.82 -7.01 -1.16
C ARG A 142 -3.93 -5.94 -2.25
N GLY A 143 -2.80 -5.59 -2.86
CA GLY A 143 -2.73 -4.51 -3.87
C GLY A 143 -3.58 -4.76 -5.12
N ASP A 144 -3.79 -6.03 -5.50
CA ASP A 144 -4.68 -6.42 -6.61
C ASP A 144 -6.12 -5.93 -6.39
N ARG A 145 -6.64 -6.01 -5.17
CA ARG A 145 -7.99 -5.51 -4.86
C ARG A 145 -8.11 -4.00 -4.99
N GLY A 146 -7.08 -3.26 -4.57
CA GLY A 146 -7.03 -1.81 -4.78
C GLY A 146 -7.07 -1.45 -6.26
N LYS A 147 -6.30 -2.19 -7.09
CA LYS A 147 -6.33 -2.05 -8.54
C LYS A 147 -7.69 -2.38 -9.13
N THR A 148 -8.31 -3.50 -8.72
CA THR A 148 -9.65 -3.90 -9.17
C THR A 148 -10.69 -2.85 -8.80
N ALA A 149 -10.68 -2.34 -7.56
CA ALA A 149 -11.63 -1.32 -7.12
C ALA A 149 -11.45 -0.02 -7.90
N TYR A 150 -10.20 0.41 -8.14
CA TYR A 150 -9.88 1.57 -8.96
C TYR A 150 -10.34 1.39 -10.41
N ASP A 151 -10.01 0.26 -11.04
CA ASP A 151 -10.44 -0.02 -12.41
C ASP A 151 -11.97 -0.07 -12.52
N HIS A 152 -12.63 -0.66 -11.53
CA HIS A 152 -14.09 -0.72 -11.47
C HIS A 152 -14.71 0.67 -11.26
N SER A 153 -14.10 1.55 -10.45
CA SER A 153 -14.59 2.92 -10.27
C SER A 153 -14.41 3.79 -11.51
N GLN A 154 -13.42 3.47 -12.36
CA GLN A 154 -13.22 4.14 -13.64
C GLN A 154 -14.10 3.56 -14.76
N SER A 155 -14.73 2.40 -14.55
CA SER A 155 -15.63 1.79 -15.52
C SER A 155 -16.98 2.50 -15.55
N ALA A 156 -17.56 2.66 -16.74
CA ALA A 156 -18.92 3.17 -16.89
C ALA A 156 -19.92 2.26 -16.16
N HIS A 157 -20.78 2.84 -15.30
CA HIS A 157 -21.70 2.09 -14.43
C HIS A 157 -23.08 1.79 -15.07
N ALA A 158 -23.31 2.23 -16.30
CA ALA A 158 -24.52 1.84 -17.02
C ALA A 158 -24.34 0.42 -17.59
N PRO A 159 -25.28 -0.51 -17.38
CA PRO A 159 -25.31 -1.77 -18.13
C PRO A 159 -25.15 -1.50 -19.63
N ALA A 160 -24.42 -2.33 -20.36
CA ALA A 160 -24.12 -2.09 -21.78
C ALA A 160 -25.37 -1.95 -22.68
N ASN A 161 -26.52 -2.45 -22.21
CA ASN A 161 -27.83 -2.36 -22.86
C ASN A 161 -28.77 -1.30 -22.24
N ALA A 162 -28.29 -0.50 -21.30
CA ALA A 162 -29.08 0.56 -20.70
C ALA A 162 -29.23 1.73 -21.68
N GLN A 163 -30.42 1.87 -22.23
CA GLN A 163 -30.80 3.03 -23.04
C GLN A 163 -31.03 4.23 -22.13
N LYS A 164 -30.47 5.40 -22.48
CA LYS A 164 -30.74 6.63 -21.72
C LYS A 164 -32.20 7.01 -21.91
N ASN A 165 -32.81 7.57 -20.87
CA ASN A 165 -34.19 8.06 -20.98
C ASN A 165 -34.37 9.10 -22.10
N SER A 166 -33.35 9.90 -22.40
CA SER A 166 -33.34 10.86 -23.52
C SER A 166 -33.39 10.19 -24.90
N ASP A 167 -32.96 8.94 -24.98
CA ASP A 167 -32.78 8.20 -26.22
C ASP A 167 -33.97 7.25 -26.46
N ILE A 168 -34.95 7.19 -25.54
CA ILE A 168 -36.19 6.43 -25.70
C ILE A 168 -37.06 7.14 -26.73
N THR A 169 -37.24 6.51 -27.88
CA THR A 169 -38.07 7.03 -28.96
C THR A 169 -39.54 6.70 -28.77
N LYS A 170 -40.40 7.51 -29.39
CA LYS A 170 -41.85 7.25 -29.45
C LYS A 170 -42.17 5.86 -30.01
N ALA A 171 -41.47 5.45 -31.07
CA ALA A 171 -41.69 4.16 -31.73
C ALA A 171 -41.37 2.98 -30.80
N GLU A 172 -40.32 3.06 -29.98
CA GLU A 172 -39.99 2.02 -29.00
C GLU A 172 -41.04 1.90 -27.89
N ILE A 173 -41.57 3.04 -27.43
CA ILE A 173 -42.68 3.06 -26.47
C ILE A 173 -43.91 2.37 -27.08
N GLU A 174 -44.31 2.77 -28.28
CA GLU A 174 -45.48 2.21 -28.98
C GLU A 174 -45.31 0.71 -29.28
N ALA A 175 -44.09 0.28 -29.63
CA ALA A 175 -43.77 -1.12 -29.87
C ALA A 175 -43.74 -1.98 -28.59
N LYS A 176 -43.60 -1.37 -27.40
CA LYS A 176 -43.72 -2.05 -26.10
C LYS A 176 -45.12 -2.00 -25.53
N LEU A 177 -45.89 -0.96 -25.84
CA LEU A 177 -47.32 -0.86 -25.55
C LEU A 177 -48.13 -1.72 -26.53
N THR A 178 -47.85 -3.01 -26.60
CA THR A 178 -48.61 -3.95 -27.44
C THR A 178 -49.87 -4.40 -26.71
N GLY A 179 -50.97 -3.72 -27.00
CA GLY A 179 -52.30 -4.04 -26.48
C GLY A 179 -53.24 -2.86 -26.66
N VAL A 180 -54.55 -3.11 -26.62
CA VAL A 180 -55.51 -2.02 -26.41
C VAL A 180 -55.31 -1.56 -24.96
N ILE A 181 -54.96 -0.29 -24.74
CA ILE A 181 -55.08 0.33 -23.41
C ILE A 181 -56.57 0.37 -23.08
N SER A 182 -57.10 -0.75 -22.59
CA SER A 182 -58.54 -1.00 -22.53
C SER A 182 -59.25 -0.10 -21.51
N SER A 183 -58.49 0.59 -20.66
CA SER A 183 -58.94 1.73 -19.89
C SER A 183 -57.75 2.57 -19.46
N HIS A 184 -57.81 3.88 -19.71
CA HIS A 184 -57.30 4.84 -18.76
C HIS A 184 -58.52 5.55 -18.18
N SER A 185 -58.80 5.36 -16.90
CA SER A 185 -59.90 6.05 -16.24
C SER A 185 -59.40 7.42 -15.79
N HIS A 186 -60.01 8.49 -16.29
CA HIS A 186 -60.03 9.72 -15.52
C HIS A 186 -61.00 9.52 -14.36
N ALA A 187 -60.61 9.94 -13.15
CA ALA A 187 -61.53 10.04 -12.04
C ALA A 187 -62.67 11.00 -12.43
N SER A 188 -63.74 10.42 -12.97
CA SER A 188 -65.09 10.94 -13.15
C SER A 188 -65.23 12.47 -13.08
N GLY A 189 -64.93 13.14 -14.18
CA GLY A 189 -65.76 14.26 -14.60
C GLY A 189 -66.92 13.68 -15.40
N THR A 190 -68.15 14.06 -15.08
CA THR A 190 -69.33 13.71 -15.88
C THR A 190 -69.07 13.99 -17.37
N PRO A 191 -69.37 13.06 -18.30
CA PRO A 191 -69.27 13.36 -19.72
C PRO A 191 -70.16 14.58 -20.03
N SER A 192 -69.53 15.70 -20.37
CA SER A 192 -70.26 16.88 -20.82
C SER A 192 -70.77 16.63 -22.24
N ALA A 193 -71.97 17.11 -22.57
CA ALA A 193 -72.54 16.98 -23.90
C ALA A 193 -71.58 17.60 -24.94
N HIS A 194 -70.99 16.77 -25.79
CA HIS A 194 -69.95 17.16 -26.74
C HIS A 194 -70.50 17.34 -28.16
N GLY A 195 -71.53 18.18 -28.30
CA GLY A 195 -72.16 18.50 -29.60
C GLY A 195 -71.22 19.14 -30.64
N ALA A 196 -70.05 19.64 -30.22
CA ALA A 196 -69.07 20.32 -31.08
C ALA A 196 -67.99 19.39 -31.67
N THR A 197 -68.02 18.08 -31.39
CA THR A 197 -67.06 17.11 -31.94
C THR A 197 -67.67 16.20 -33.01
N HIS A 198 -68.95 16.42 -33.37
CA HIS A 198 -69.52 15.80 -34.55
C HIS A 198 -68.78 16.32 -35.79
N ILE A 199 -67.83 15.52 -36.26
CA ILE A 199 -67.21 15.68 -37.57
C ILE A 199 -68.33 15.47 -38.59
N THR A 200 -68.56 16.45 -39.44
CA THR A 200 -69.48 16.40 -40.57
C THR A 200 -69.14 15.20 -41.46
N GLY A 201 -70.02 14.19 -41.48
CA GLY A 201 -70.06 13.16 -42.53
C GLY A 201 -69.20 11.91 -42.34
N GLY A 202 -69.24 11.27 -41.17
CA GLY A 202 -68.90 9.85 -41.09
C GLY A 202 -69.87 9.03 -41.96
N ALA A 203 -69.41 7.96 -42.61
CA ALA A 203 -70.23 7.04 -43.43
C ALA A 203 -71.26 6.23 -42.62
N ASP A 204 -71.53 6.64 -41.38
CA ASP A 204 -72.47 5.99 -40.49
C ASP A 204 -73.88 6.34 -40.95
N VAL A 205 -74.69 5.31 -41.23
CA VAL A 205 -76.08 5.49 -41.63
C VAL A 205 -76.83 5.93 -40.39
N ILE A 206 -77.03 7.23 -40.21
CA ILE A 206 -77.90 7.73 -39.14
C ILE A 206 -79.30 7.16 -39.39
N PRO A 207 -79.83 6.30 -38.50
CA PRO A 207 -81.14 5.72 -38.70
C PRO A 207 -82.20 6.83 -38.77
N GLY A 208 -83.21 6.67 -39.63
CA GLY A 208 -84.31 7.63 -39.71
C GLY A 208 -84.96 7.85 -38.35
N ALA A 209 -85.39 9.09 -38.09
CA ALA A 209 -86.05 9.41 -36.83
C ALA A 209 -87.36 8.61 -36.67
N ALA A 210 -87.53 7.94 -35.54
CA ALA A 210 -88.71 7.13 -35.23
C ALA A 210 -89.61 7.87 -34.23
N ALA A 211 -90.92 7.96 -34.52
CA ALA A 211 -91.91 8.54 -33.61
C ALA A 211 -91.88 7.81 -32.25
N GLY A 212 -91.72 8.57 -31.16
CA GLY A 212 -91.57 8.03 -29.80
C GLY A 212 -90.24 7.33 -29.48
N GLY A 213 -89.27 7.31 -30.40
CA GLY A 213 -87.96 6.66 -30.21
C GLY A 213 -86.78 7.61 -29.98
N ASN A 214 -85.58 7.03 -29.87
CA ASN A 214 -84.31 7.76 -29.70
C ASN A 214 -83.41 7.76 -30.95
N ALA A 215 -83.91 7.25 -32.09
CA ALA A 215 -83.17 7.21 -33.35
C ALA A 215 -83.26 8.55 -34.11
N GLY A 216 -82.25 8.87 -34.91
CA GLY A 216 -82.24 10.02 -35.82
C GLY A 216 -81.74 11.33 -35.20
N LEU A 217 -81.83 12.41 -35.99
CA LEU A 217 -81.32 13.75 -35.63
C LEU A 217 -82.31 14.63 -34.83
N MET A 218 -83.54 14.17 -34.65
CA MET A 218 -84.58 14.88 -33.91
C MET A 218 -85.15 14.00 -32.80
N SER A 219 -85.66 14.60 -31.72
CA SER A 219 -86.25 13.84 -30.61
C SER A 219 -87.47 13.04 -31.10
N GLY A 220 -87.72 11.86 -30.51
CA GLY A 220 -88.90 11.07 -30.84
C GLY A 220 -90.21 11.84 -30.59
N VAL A 221 -90.22 12.76 -29.62
CA VAL A 221 -91.36 13.64 -29.34
C VAL A 221 -91.59 14.64 -30.48
N ASP A 222 -90.53 15.28 -30.97
CA ASP A 222 -90.66 16.24 -32.06
C ASP A 222 -90.94 15.55 -33.40
N LYS A 223 -90.47 14.32 -33.59
CA LYS A 223 -90.85 13.50 -34.75
C LYS A 223 -92.34 13.16 -34.71
N SER A 224 -92.86 12.74 -33.56
CA SER A 224 -94.30 12.50 -33.40
C SER A 224 -95.13 13.76 -33.65
N LYS A 225 -94.65 14.94 -33.24
CA LYS A 225 -95.33 16.21 -33.56
C LYS A 225 -95.31 16.47 -35.06
N LEU A 226 -94.15 16.32 -35.71
CA LEU A 226 -93.99 16.54 -37.14
C LEU A 226 -94.87 15.61 -37.97
N ASP A 227 -94.92 14.32 -37.59
CA ASP A 227 -95.77 13.31 -38.25
C ASP A 227 -97.27 13.60 -38.08
N GLY A 228 -97.65 14.31 -37.03
CA GLY A 228 -99.02 14.71 -36.77
C GLY A 228 -99.42 16.03 -37.43
N LEU A 229 -98.50 16.76 -38.08
CA LEU A 229 -98.86 18.00 -38.79
C LEU A 229 -99.54 17.66 -40.13
N PRO A 230 -100.62 18.38 -40.51
CA PRO A 230 -101.26 18.18 -41.80
C PRO A 230 -100.27 18.48 -42.92
N SER A 231 -100.16 17.57 -43.89
CA SER A 231 -99.34 17.79 -45.07
C SER A 231 -100.00 18.85 -45.94
N ILE A 232 -99.27 19.92 -46.25
CA ILE A 232 -99.74 20.93 -47.20
C ILE A 232 -99.17 20.56 -48.57
N THR A 233 -100.05 20.19 -49.49
CA THR A 233 -99.67 19.97 -50.89
C THR A 233 -99.93 21.25 -51.67
N VAL A 234 -98.87 21.85 -52.21
CA VAL A 234 -98.96 23.07 -53.04
C VAL A 234 -98.81 22.66 -54.50
N ASN A 235 -99.90 22.72 -55.27
CA ASN A 235 -99.94 22.38 -56.70
C ASN A 235 -100.70 23.46 -57.49
N VAL A 236 -100.44 23.53 -58.80
CA VAL A 236 -101.15 24.43 -59.73
C VAL A 236 -102.56 23.93 -60.11
N THR A 237 -102.89 22.68 -59.77
CA THR A 237 -104.19 22.06 -60.07
C THR A 237 -104.78 21.43 -58.81
N GLU A 238 -106.09 21.55 -58.64
CA GLU A 238 -106.82 20.93 -57.53
C GLU A 238 -106.69 19.40 -57.62
N PRO A 239 -106.37 18.70 -56.52
CA PRO A 239 -106.27 17.24 -56.53
C PRO A 239 -107.61 16.59 -56.86
N GLU A 240 -107.60 15.60 -57.76
CA GLU A 240 -108.81 14.92 -58.22
C GLU A 240 -109.50 14.07 -57.13
N SER A 241 -108.83 13.81 -56.00
CA SER A 241 -109.37 13.02 -54.88
C SER A 241 -108.65 13.34 -53.55
N PRO A 242 -108.93 14.47 -52.90
CA PRO A 242 -108.32 14.79 -51.60
C PRO A 242 -108.84 13.86 -50.50
N SER A 243 -107.96 13.43 -49.60
CA SER A 243 -108.38 12.70 -48.40
C SER A 243 -108.97 13.67 -47.37
N SER A 244 -109.85 13.16 -46.49
CA SER A 244 -110.44 13.99 -45.42
C SER A 244 -109.35 14.54 -44.50
N GLY A 245 -109.13 15.85 -44.53
CA GLY A 245 -108.13 16.55 -43.72
C GLY A 245 -106.96 17.14 -44.52
N ASP A 246 -106.86 16.83 -45.81
CA ASP A 246 -105.84 17.43 -46.68
C ASP A 246 -106.19 18.91 -46.96
N LEU A 247 -105.24 19.80 -46.70
CA LEU A 247 -105.35 21.22 -47.04
C LEU A 247 -104.57 21.47 -48.34
N TRP A 248 -105.26 21.98 -49.35
CA TRP A 248 -104.64 22.36 -50.62
C TRP A 248 -104.81 23.87 -50.88
N TYR A 249 -103.82 24.46 -51.56
CA TYR A 249 -103.84 25.85 -52.00
C TYR A 249 -103.46 25.90 -53.49
N ALA A 250 -104.27 26.55 -54.31
CA ALA A 250 -103.89 26.89 -55.68
C ALA A 250 -102.99 28.14 -55.68
N ILE A 251 -101.93 28.07 -56.46
CA ILE A 251 -101.18 29.26 -56.85
C ILE A 251 -102.01 29.93 -57.96
N ILE A 252 -102.62 31.08 -57.65
CA ILE A 252 -103.30 31.95 -58.63
C ILE A 252 -102.25 32.75 -59.41
#